data_AF-M0HYG7-F1
#
_entry.id   AF-M0HYG7-F1
#
_cell.length_a   1.000
_cell.length_b   1.000
_cell.length_c   1.000
_cell.angle_alpha   90.00
_cell.angle_beta   90.00
_cell.angle_gamma   90.00
#
_symmetry.space_group_name_H-M   'P 1'
#
loop_
_entity.id
_entity.type
_entity.pdbx_description
1 polymer ?
#
loop_
_entity_poly.entity_id
_entity_poly.type
_entity_poly.pdbx_seq_one_letter_code
_entity_poly.pdbx_strand_id
1 'polypeptide(L)'
;MRDLAADLQTIRLGEEASLIVKPPNRPDDRDDVEAVLVQSNPAYEFDDGELTYRVVEESGRFRVLASRDVADPVRELGELRAVVNMSG
;
A
#
# COMPACT_ATOMS: atom_id res chain seq x y z
N MET A 1 15.92 -10.67 -0.72
CA MET A 1 14.47 -10.36 -0.66
C MET A 1 14.39 -8.99 0.00
N ARG A 2 13.76 -7.99 -0.62
CA ARG A 2 13.55 -6.68 0.04
C ARG A 2 12.63 -6.91 1.24
N ASP A 3 12.97 -6.36 2.39
CA ASP A 3 12.15 -6.48 3.60
C ASP A 3 11.10 -5.37 3.56
N LEU A 4 9.92 -5.71 3.03
CA LEU A 4 8.80 -4.77 2.89
C LEU A 4 8.36 -4.18 4.24
N ALA A 5 8.46 -4.95 5.33
CA ALA A 5 8.11 -4.46 6.65
C ALA A 5 9.09 -3.37 7.09
N ALA A 6 10.39 -3.58 6.85
CA ALA A 6 11.41 -2.57 7.12
C ALA A 6 11.20 -1.33 6.25
N ASP A 7 10.93 -1.49 4.94
CA ASP A 7 10.70 -0.37 4.03
C ASP A 7 9.48 0.47 4.48
N LEU A 8 8.37 -0.17 4.87
CA LEU A 8 7.17 0.50 5.39
C LEU A 8 7.43 1.27 6.71
N GLN A 9 8.28 0.74 7.58
CA GLN A 9 8.66 1.41 8.83
C GLN A 9 9.51 2.67 8.62
N THR A 10 10.11 2.85 7.45
CA THR A 10 10.88 4.08 7.16
C THR A 10 10.01 5.28 6.80
N ILE A 11 8.75 5.05 6.42
CA ILE A 11 7.83 6.09 5.97
C ILE A 11 7.18 6.74 7.18
N ARG A 12 7.25 8.06 7.27
CA ARG A 12 6.65 8.82 8.38
C ARG A 12 5.22 9.23 8.04
N LEU A 13 4.42 9.47 9.08
CA LEU A 13 3.08 10.01 8.91
C LEU A 13 3.14 11.35 8.16
N GLY A 14 2.29 11.48 7.15
CA GLY A 14 2.24 12.64 6.26
C GLY A 14 3.24 12.61 5.10
N GLU A 15 4.08 11.58 4.97
CA GLU A 15 4.98 11.42 3.82
C GLU A 15 4.28 10.69 2.67
N GLU A 16 4.56 11.15 1.46
CA GLU A 16 4.13 10.48 0.22
C GLU A 16 5.01 9.27 -0.07
N ALA A 17 4.37 8.17 -0.48
CA ALA A 17 5.03 6.96 -0.92
C ALA A 17 4.38 6.39 -2.18
N SER A 18 5.19 5.71 -2.99
CA SER A 18 4.72 4.91 -4.12
C SER A 18 4.63 3.44 -3.72
N LEU A 19 3.43 2.87 -3.74
CA LEU A 19 3.13 1.46 -3.51
C LEU A 19 3.17 0.73 -4.86
N ILE A 20 4.12 -0.18 -5.03
CA ILE A 20 4.27 -0.98 -6.26
C ILE A 20 3.50 -2.28 -6.06
N VAL A 21 2.34 -2.40 -6.71
CA VAL A 21 1.38 -3.49 -6.53
C VAL A 21 1.39 -4.42 -7.74
N LYS A 22 1.38 -5.73 -7.49
CA LYS A 22 1.20 -6.77 -8.51
C LYS A 22 -0.27 -7.22 -8.53
N PRO A 23 -1.04 -6.92 -9.59
CA PRO A 23 -2.44 -7.30 -9.65
C PRO A 23 -2.62 -8.82 -9.78
N PRO A 24 -3.64 -9.42 -9.14
CA PRO A 24 -3.85 -10.86 -9.15
C PRO A 24 -4.15 -11.42 -10.56
N ASN A 25 -4.80 -10.63 -11.41
CA ASN A 25 -5.21 -11.04 -12.75
C ASN A 25 -4.24 -10.61 -13.86
N ARG A 26 -3.18 -9.87 -13.53
CA ARG A 26 -2.19 -9.34 -14.50
C ARG A 26 -0.78 -9.54 -13.96
N PRO A 27 -0.25 -10.78 -13.99
CA PRO A 27 0.99 -11.12 -13.29
C PRO A 27 2.26 -10.53 -13.93
N ASP A 28 2.17 -10.09 -15.18
CA ASP A 28 3.26 -9.42 -15.92
C ASP A 28 3.18 -7.89 -15.80
N ASP A 29 2.09 -7.35 -15.26
CA ASP A 29 1.91 -5.93 -14.99
C ASP A 29 2.27 -5.58 -13.54
N ARG A 30 2.50 -4.29 -13.31
CA ARG A 30 2.51 -3.66 -11.99
C ARG A 30 1.70 -2.37 -12.06
N ASP A 31 0.98 -2.08 -10.98
CA ASP A 31 0.30 -0.81 -10.78
C ASP A 31 1.09 -0.06 -9.69
N ASP A 32 1.47 1.18 -9.97
CA ASP A 32 2.17 2.05 -9.04
C ASP A 32 1.13 3.04 -8.47
N VAL A 33 0.96 3.07 -7.16
CA VAL A 33 -0.02 3.91 -6.46
C VAL A 33 0.71 4.92 -5.59
N GLU A 34 0.53 6.20 -5.88
CA GLU A 34 1.11 7.29 -5.10
C GLU A 34 0.09 7.75 -4.05
N ALA A 35 0.46 7.71 -2.78
CA ALA A 35 -0.43 8.06 -1.68
C ALA A 35 0.35 8.48 -0.42
N VAL A 36 -0.28 9.27 0.43
CA VAL A 36 0.29 9.80 1.68
C VAL A 36 0.01 8.87 2.84
N LEU A 37 1.01 8.52 3.65
CA LEU A 37 0.81 7.70 4.83
C LEU A 37 -0.02 8.45 5.90
N VAL A 38 -1.21 7.95 6.19
CA VAL A 38 -2.13 8.52 7.19
C VAL A 38 -2.21 7.70 8.48
N GLN A 39 -1.85 6.41 8.43
CA GLN A 39 -1.73 5.55 9.61
C GLN A 39 -0.52 4.63 9.50
N SER A 40 0.39 4.68 10.48
CA SER A 40 1.67 3.95 10.47
C SER A 40 1.69 2.70 11.37
N ASN A 41 0.62 2.42 12.10
CA ASN A 41 0.50 1.22 12.93
C ASN A 41 -0.27 0.13 12.17
N PRO A 42 0.26 -1.10 12.03
CA PRO A 42 -0.36 -2.14 11.21
C PRO A 42 -1.85 -2.34 11.54
N ALA A 43 -2.74 -2.26 10.55
CA ALA A 43 -2.46 -2.08 9.12
C ALA A 43 -2.04 -0.63 8.75
N TYR A 44 -1.03 -0.51 7.88
CA TYR A 44 -0.62 0.79 7.33
C TYR A 44 -1.72 1.30 6.40
N GLU A 45 -2.04 2.59 6.48
CA GLU A 45 -3.04 3.22 5.63
C GLU A 45 -2.44 4.43 4.91
N PHE A 46 -2.70 4.49 3.60
CA PHE A 46 -2.28 5.57 2.72
C PHE A 46 -3.50 6.20 2.07
N ASP A 47 -3.46 7.50 1.79
CA ASP A 47 -4.57 8.25 1.20
C ASP A 47 -4.06 9.06 -0.01
N ASP A 48 -4.71 8.94 -1.17
CA ASP A 48 -4.39 9.72 -2.37
C ASP A 48 -5.36 10.89 -2.62
N GLY A 49 -6.29 11.14 -1.69
CA GLY A 49 -7.36 12.13 -1.80
C GLY A 49 -8.68 11.59 -2.40
N GLU A 50 -8.68 10.39 -2.99
CA GLU A 50 -9.89 9.73 -3.52
C GLU A 50 -10.15 8.35 -2.88
N LEU A 51 -9.08 7.62 -2.57
CA LEU A 51 -9.10 6.27 -2.02
C LEU A 51 -8.12 6.16 -0.85
N THR A 52 -8.52 5.36 0.13
CA THR A 52 -7.64 4.88 1.20
C THR A 52 -7.13 3.49 0.84
N TYR A 53 -5.81 3.34 0.82
CA TYR A 53 -5.10 2.09 0.59
C TYR A 53 -4.60 1.51 1.91
N ARG A 54 -5.10 0.33 2.27
CA ARG A 54 -4.65 -0.41 3.44
C ARG A 54 -3.68 -1.51 3.04
N VAL A 55 -2.50 -1.49 3.64
CA VAL A 55 -1.49 -2.55 3.50
C VAL A 55 -1.62 -3.52 4.67
N VAL A 56 -2.00 -4.77 4.37
CA VAL A 56 -2.17 -5.85 5.36
C VAL A 56 -1.18 -6.97 5.11
N GLU A 57 -0.66 -7.57 6.17
CA GLU A 57 0.14 -8.79 6.08
C GLU A 57 -0.76 -10.02 6.25
N GLU A 58 -0.80 -10.90 5.25
CA GLU A 58 -1.54 -12.16 5.28
C GLU A 58 -0.65 -13.30 4.78
N SER A 59 -0.47 -14.34 5.62
CA SER A 59 0.35 -15.52 5.29
C SER A 59 1.79 -15.19 4.84
N GLY A 60 2.41 -14.16 5.44
CA GLY A 60 3.77 -13.71 5.12
C GLY A 60 3.88 -12.93 3.81
N ARG A 61 2.77 -12.43 3.27
CA ARG A 61 2.72 -11.55 2.11
C ARG A 61 1.98 -10.27 2.43
N PHE A 62 2.41 -9.17 1.84
CA PHE A 62 1.72 -7.90 1.96
C PHE A 62 0.70 -7.76 0.83
N ARG A 63 -0.54 -7.43 1.17
CA ARG A 63 -1.61 -7.12 0.21
C ARG A 63 -2.04 -5.67 0.33
N VAL A 64 -2.39 -5.07 -0.80
CA VAL A 64 -2.93 -3.73 -0.87
C VAL A 64 -4.43 -3.82 -1.13
N LEU A 65 -5.20 -3.24 -0.23
CA LEU A 65 -6.64 -3.13 -0.29
C LEU A 65 -7.00 -1.67 -0.52
N ALA A 66 -7.92 -1.37 -1.44
CA ALA A 66 -8.43 -0.03 -1.68
C ALA A 66 -9.88 0.08 -1.20
N SER A 67 -10.19 1.18 -0.51
CA SER A 67 -11.55 1.56 -0.18
C SER A 67 -11.76 3.04 -0.45
N ARG A 68 -12.97 3.43 -0.83
CA ARG A 68 -13.36 4.83 -0.99
C ARG A 68 -13.95 5.43 0.29
N ASP A 69 -14.55 4.59 1.15
CA ASP A 69 -15.13 4.98 2.43
C ASP A 69 -15.19 3.76 3.38
N VAL A 70 -15.58 3.97 4.64
CA VAL A 70 -15.83 2.88 5.63
C VAL A 70 -17.02 2.02 5.21
N ALA A 71 -17.97 2.60 4.48
CA ALA A 71 -19.15 1.90 3.97
C ALA A 71 -18.92 1.22 2.60
N ASP A 72 -17.81 1.51 1.93
CA ASP A 72 -17.53 0.96 0.59
C ASP A 72 -16.94 -0.45 0.67
N PRO A 73 -17.28 -1.34 -0.29
CA PRO A 73 -16.68 -2.65 -0.37
C PRO A 73 -15.18 -2.52 -0.66
N VAL A 74 -14.38 -3.09 0.25
CA VAL A 74 -12.93 -3.16 0.12
C VAL A 74 -12.55 -4.00 -1.10
N ARG A 75 -11.80 -3.41 -2.03
CA ARG A 75 -11.28 -4.09 -3.22
C ARG A 75 -9.81 -4.47 -3.04
N GLU A 76 -9.46 -5.73 -3.31
CA GLU A 76 -8.05 -6.12 -3.39
C GLU A 76 -7.43 -5.57 -4.69
N LEU A 77 -6.35 -4.78 -4.55
CA LEU A 77 -5.53 -4.34 -5.69
C LEU A 77 -4.49 -5.40 -6.06
N GLY A 78 -3.92 -6.07 -5.06
CA GLY A 78 -3.00 -7.19 -5.25
C GLY A 78 -1.89 -7.26 -4.20
N GLU A 79 -0.80 -7.94 -4.57
CA GLU A 79 0.36 -8.14 -3.69
C GLU A 79 1.29 -6.92 -3.75
N LEU A 80 1.65 -6.36 -2.59
CA LEU A 80 2.67 -5.32 -2.50
C LEU A 80 4.04 -5.93 -2.80
N ARG A 81 4.76 -5.37 -3.76
CA ARG A 81 6.08 -5.85 -4.21
C ARG A 81 7.22 -4.95 -3.78
N ALA A 82 6.96 -3.66 -3.64
CA ALA A 82 7.90 -2.67 -3.13
C ALA A 82 7.11 -1.44 -2.65
N VAL A 83 7.72 -0.69 -1.74
CA VAL A 83 7.29 0.66 -1.41
C VAL A 83 8.49 1.60 -1.53
N VAL A 84 8.26 2.80 -2.05
CA VAL A 84 9.28 3.83 -2.22
C VAL A 84 8.81 5.08 -1.51
N ASN A 85 9.58 5.54 -0.51
CA ASN A 85 9.36 6.85 0.10
C ASN A 85 9.77 7.94 -0.90
N MET A 86 8.86 8.85 -1.22
CA MET A 86 9.06 9.93 -2.21
C MET A 86 9.53 11.23 -1.55
N SER A 87 9.55 11.31 -0.22
CA SER A 87 9.85 12.51 0.57
C SER A 87 11.36 12.71 0.84
N GLY A 88 12.22 12.18 -0.04
CA GLY A 88 13.69 12.18 0.10
C GLY A 88 14.35 13.55 -0.10
#